data_AF-A0ABD2AMB7-F1
#
_entry.id   AF-A0ABD2AMB7-F1
#
_cell.length_a   1.000
_cell.length_b   1.000
_cell.length_c   1.000
_cell.angle_alpha   90.00
_cell.angle_beta   90.00
_cell.angle_gamma   90.00
#
_symmetry.space_group_name_H-M   'P 1'
#
loop_
_entity.id
_entity.type
_entity.pdbx_description
1 polymer ?
#
loop_
_entity_poly.entity_id
_entity_poly.type
_entity_poly.pdbx_seq_one_letter_code
_entity_poly.pdbx_strand_id
1 'polypeptide(L)'
;MYTVSNIVQDSTNISVLPKREQICTAINENTGETCGETESLQILDEFHKLYEARIKKVDSESANEFDRVSMKMKIMTEWIKDLGEQNIMLVNTVQDLEQTASDRVKILEEKLKQSSKVVSDKILLTNQSEEKLSVLSNRIRELEDDEKSLRQKIEFLWIDIKGLLELLKRAQTDNGWNLDGITFYYINPNDIPTPLNCVCAQVNTSVDDTINSKQVAELEDKEAYVYQSKFEEKNAELNKKLSKEERYVSDVQNCSNELIQKSQEDNHICVRSTSPPTNSDNTILVADIVESKYIDNGLEVKKLQEHLQDTESDITNMTHLQLQLKKKDKEIEEIKSQMNCIKKESMETHESLAIEITKKHNLIMFLSQEIRKLEEQYRYANMQIHFKDDIIKKMRKKQIELKNIYSSLKDQIDADAYIMDTESLSNSSNSYQKIFMCFSKTNLLLQKEEEKLDDLKTELKKIVRHLKQKNVETSEHNFTTAYKNIQNIKTILNISKTSKDDRSQTEENLQPFVANIEVQLNCVHDALQNEKLRHDTDKSVDTWMYDTTEKLMKNIENISRICKEKKKAIEFMEYAVCISFYAYNTNFL
;
A
#
# COMPACT_ATOMS: atom_id res chain seq x y z
N MET A 1 -47.46 13.96 -11.08
CA MET A 1 -47.20 15.08 -12.02
C MET A 1 -46.45 16.17 -11.28
N TYR A 2 -45.12 16.15 -11.34
CA TYR A 2 -44.24 17.32 -11.40
C TYR A 2 -42.90 16.77 -11.92
N THR A 3 -42.48 17.33 -13.05
CA THR A 3 -41.35 16.92 -13.90
C THR A 3 -40.04 17.44 -13.32
N VAL A 4 -39.09 16.55 -13.03
CA VAL A 4 -37.69 16.89 -12.81
C VAL A 4 -36.93 16.48 -14.06
N SER A 5 -36.43 17.48 -14.78
CA SER A 5 -35.62 17.32 -15.99
C SER A 5 -34.27 16.70 -15.64
N ASN A 6 -33.93 15.67 -16.41
CA ASN A 6 -32.61 15.05 -16.49
C ASN A 6 -31.56 16.08 -16.93
N ILE A 7 -30.47 16.23 -16.17
CA ILE A 7 -29.19 16.69 -16.70
C ILE A 7 -28.32 15.45 -16.88
N VAL A 8 -28.31 14.97 -18.12
CA VAL A 8 -27.33 14.04 -18.65
C VAL A 8 -26.02 14.82 -18.81
N GLN A 9 -25.00 14.51 -18.02
CA GLN A 9 -23.63 14.92 -18.34
C GLN A 9 -23.00 13.86 -19.22
N ASP A 10 -22.94 14.22 -20.50
CA ASP A 10 -22.28 13.56 -21.61
C ASP A 10 -20.75 13.60 -21.38
N SER A 11 -20.17 12.49 -20.92
CA SER A 11 -18.73 12.35 -20.70
C SER A 11 -18.04 11.74 -21.93
N THR A 12 -18.20 12.39 -23.09
CA THR A 12 -17.53 12.01 -24.33
C THR A 12 -16.86 13.22 -24.96
N ASN A 13 -15.55 13.10 -25.20
CA ASN A 13 -14.61 14.07 -25.78
C ASN A 13 -13.88 14.98 -24.78
N ILE A 14 -12.63 14.61 -24.44
CA ILE A 14 -11.42 15.43 -24.59
C ILE A 14 -10.24 14.45 -24.48
N SER A 15 -9.80 13.92 -25.62
CA SER A 15 -8.45 13.38 -25.80
C SER A 15 -7.88 13.94 -27.09
N VAL A 16 -7.75 15.27 -27.14
CA VAL A 16 -6.80 15.93 -28.03
C VAL A 16 -5.81 16.59 -27.09
N LEU A 17 -4.65 15.95 -26.94
CA LEU A 17 -3.47 16.61 -26.38
C LEU A 17 -3.26 17.90 -27.18
N PRO A 18 -3.24 19.10 -26.57
CA PRO A 18 -2.56 20.21 -27.17
C PRO A 18 -1.09 19.80 -27.29
N LYS A 19 -0.53 19.92 -28.49
CA LYS A 19 0.92 19.81 -28.71
C LYS A 19 1.60 20.63 -27.61
N ARG A 20 2.62 20.04 -26.97
CA ARG A 20 3.57 20.78 -26.14
C ARG A 20 4.01 22.00 -26.94
N GLU A 21 3.51 23.17 -26.57
CA GLU A 21 4.18 24.41 -26.91
C GLU A 21 5.52 24.36 -26.21
N GLN A 22 6.53 24.22 -27.04
CA GLN A 22 7.92 24.21 -26.69
C GLN A 22 8.22 25.59 -26.11
N ILE A 23 8.24 25.68 -24.78
CA ILE A 23 8.73 26.86 -24.06
C ILE A 23 10.19 27.00 -24.46
N CYS A 24 10.46 27.92 -25.39
CA CYS A 24 11.78 28.16 -25.93
C CYS A 24 12.57 28.99 -24.92
N THR A 25 13.37 28.32 -24.09
CA THR A 25 14.37 28.94 -23.23
C THR A 25 15.76 28.56 -23.72
N ALA A 26 16.21 29.12 -24.84
CA ALA A 26 17.63 29.23 -25.18
C ALA A 26 17.85 30.17 -26.37
N ILE A 27 18.77 31.11 -26.21
CA ILE A 27 19.44 31.79 -27.33
C ILE A 27 20.20 30.71 -28.10
N ASN A 28 20.00 30.61 -29.40
CA ASN A 28 20.74 29.68 -30.25
C ASN A 28 22.16 30.24 -30.47
N GLU A 29 23.16 29.67 -29.80
CA GLU A 29 24.58 30.10 -29.84
C GLU A 29 25.18 30.08 -31.26
N ASN A 30 24.52 29.41 -32.23
CA ASN A 30 25.04 29.28 -33.59
C ASN A 30 24.42 30.27 -34.60
N THR A 31 23.33 30.96 -34.26
CA THR A 31 22.66 31.89 -35.19
C THR A 31 22.37 33.27 -34.61
N GLY A 32 22.47 33.48 -33.29
CA GLY A 32 22.27 34.79 -32.66
C GLY A 32 20.85 35.35 -32.76
N GLU A 33 19.90 34.61 -33.33
CA GLU A 33 18.51 35.05 -33.42
C GLU A 33 17.76 34.77 -32.13
N THR A 34 17.28 35.85 -31.52
CA THR A 34 16.34 35.85 -30.40
C THR A 34 14.98 35.36 -30.86
N CYS A 35 14.48 34.31 -30.22
CA CYS A 35 13.11 33.84 -30.39
C CYS A 35 12.15 34.85 -29.75
N GLY A 36 11.47 35.65 -30.57
CA GLY A 36 10.40 36.57 -30.15
C GLY A 36 10.21 37.76 -31.09
N GLU A 37 9.04 37.81 -31.74
CA GLU A 37 8.41 39.00 -32.34
C GLU A 37 9.18 39.76 -33.45
N THR A 38 9.35 39.16 -34.62
CA THR A 38 9.73 39.91 -35.84
C THR A 38 8.53 40.35 -36.68
N GLU A 39 7.43 39.60 -36.72
CA GLU A 39 6.26 39.93 -37.54
C GLU A 39 5.44 41.11 -37.01
N SER A 40 5.19 41.20 -35.70
CA SER A 40 4.43 42.29 -35.09
C SER A 40 5.15 43.65 -35.19
N LEU A 41 6.48 43.65 -35.07
CA LEU A 41 7.31 44.84 -35.29
C LEU A 41 7.41 45.21 -36.78
N GLN A 42 7.36 44.24 -37.69
CA GLN A 42 7.27 44.50 -39.14
C GLN A 42 5.98 45.24 -39.51
N ILE A 43 4.85 44.89 -38.89
CA ILE A 43 3.57 45.57 -39.15
C ILE A 43 3.65 47.06 -38.78
N LEU A 44 4.33 47.43 -37.70
CA LEU A 44 4.56 48.83 -37.32
C LEU A 44 5.39 49.60 -38.37
N ASP A 45 6.41 48.95 -38.93
CA ASP A 45 7.22 49.53 -40.01
C ASP A 45 6.40 49.69 -41.31
N GLU A 46 5.48 48.76 -41.60
CA GLU A 46 4.53 48.90 -42.70
C GLU A 46 3.55 50.06 -42.51
N PHE A 47 2.98 50.25 -41.32
CA PHE A 47 2.13 51.41 -41.01
C PHE A 47 2.88 52.73 -41.15
N HIS A 48 4.12 52.79 -40.66
CA HIS A 48 4.98 53.96 -40.81
C HIS A 48 5.21 54.30 -42.29
N LYS A 49 5.56 53.31 -43.12
CA LYS A 49 5.73 53.46 -44.57
C LYS A 49 4.44 53.92 -45.27
N LEU A 50 3.29 53.45 -44.81
CA LEU A 50 1.97 53.79 -45.37
C LEU A 50 1.64 55.27 -45.16
N TYR A 51 1.82 55.77 -43.94
CA TYR A 51 1.62 57.18 -43.60
C TYR A 51 2.65 58.09 -44.29
N GLU A 52 3.91 57.68 -44.37
CA GLU A 52 4.96 58.40 -45.08
C GLU A 52 4.65 58.49 -46.60
N ALA A 53 4.20 57.41 -47.22
CA ALA A 53 3.78 57.39 -48.62
C ALA A 53 2.56 58.30 -48.87
N ARG A 54 1.59 58.33 -47.95
CA ARG A 54 0.40 59.19 -48.04
C ARG A 54 0.76 60.67 -47.99
N ILE A 55 1.72 61.05 -47.12
CA ILE A 55 2.25 62.41 -47.03
C ILE A 55 3.02 62.79 -48.31
N LYS A 56 3.88 61.91 -48.83
CA LYS A 56 4.62 62.12 -50.09
C LYS A 56 3.69 62.31 -51.29
N LYS A 57 2.56 61.59 -51.32
CA LYS A 57 1.55 61.72 -52.39
C LYS A 57 0.85 63.08 -52.37
N VAL A 58 0.53 63.60 -51.19
CA VAL A 58 -0.03 64.95 -51.01
C VAL A 58 0.96 66.03 -51.47
N ASP A 59 2.26 65.81 -51.30
CA ASP A 59 3.32 66.70 -51.82
C ASP A 59 3.38 66.76 -53.36
N SER A 60 2.95 65.70 -54.05
CA SER A 60 3.00 65.61 -55.53
C SER A 60 1.71 66.05 -56.25
N GLU A 61 0.54 66.04 -55.59
CA GLU A 61 -0.76 66.13 -56.28
C GLU A 61 -1.50 67.48 -56.15
N SER A 62 -1.06 68.41 -55.29
CA SER A 62 -1.82 69.65 -55.01
C SER A 62 -1.09 70.91 -55.46
N ALA A 63 -1.80 71.80 -56.18
CA ALA A 63 -1.25 73.05 -56.70
C ALA A 63 -1.31 74.23 -55.69
N ASN A 64 -2.17 74.15 -54.66
CA ASN A 64 -2.33 75.16 -53.61
C ASN A 64 -1.63 74.73 -52.31
N GLU A 65 -0.79 75.60 -51.77
CA GLU A 65 0.02 75.33 -50.56
C GLU A 65 -0.82 75.18 -49.29
N PHE A 66 -1.91 75.93 -49.17
CA PHE A 66 -2.83 75.83 -48.04
C PHE A 66 -3.55 74.47 -47.97
N ASP A 67 -4.06 73.99 -49.10
CA ASP A 67 -4.73 72.68 -49.19
C ASP A 67 -3.75 71.54 -48.90
N ARG A 68 -2.49 71.69 -49.32
CA ARG A 68 -1.40 70.74 -49.07
C ARG A 68 -1.07 70.63 -47.58
N VAL A 69 -0.95 71.75 -46.89
CA VAL A 69 -0.70 71.78 -45.43
C VAL A 69 -1.89 71.24 -44.66
N SER A 70 -3.12 71.63 -45.04
CA SER A 70 -4.36 71.15 -44.41
C SER A 70 -4.51 69.62 -44.51
N MET A 71 -4.25 69.06 -45.70
CA MET A 71 -4.34 67.62 -45.92
C MET A 71 -3.25 66.85 -45.17
N LYS A 72 -2.02 67.38 -45.09
CA LYS A 72 -0.94 66.80 -44.25
C LYS A 72 -1.27 66.82 -42.77
N MET A 73 -1.81 67.94 -42.27
CA MET A 73 -2.22 68.08 -40.87
C MET A 73 -3.30 67.06 -40.52
N LYS A 74 -4.25 66.82 -41.44
CA LYS A 74 -5.29 65.80 -41.27
C LYS A 74 -4.70 64.39 -41.18
N ILE A 75 -3.76 64.03 -42.08
CA ILE A 75 -3.08 62.73 -42.07
C ILE A 75 -2.26 62.55 -40.78
N MET A 76 -1.53 63.57 -40.33
CA MET A 76 -0.79 63.52 -39.05
C MET A 76 -1.73 63.39 -37.85
N THR A 77 -2.89 64.05 -37.87
CA THR A 77 -3.90 63.93 -36.80
C THR A 77 -4.47 62.51 -36.73
N GLU A 78 -4.75 61.90 -37.89
CA GLU A 78 -5.17 60.49 -37.99
C GLU A 78 -4.06 59.56 -37.46
N TRP A 79 -2.80 59.78 -37.85
CA TRP A 79 -1.68 58.98 -37.37
C TRP A 79 -1.49 59.07 -35.84
N ILE A 80 -1.56 60.27 -35.27
CA ILE A 80 -1.48 60.48 -33.82
C ILE A 80 -2.65 59.78 -33.10
N LYS A 81 -3.85 59.83 -33.70
CA LYS A 81 -5.03 59.16 -33.14
C LYS A 81 -4.84 57.65 -33.11
N ASP A 82 -4.42 57.04 -34.22
CA ASP A 82 -4.18 55.60 -34.31
C ASP A 82 -3.06 55.15 -33.35
N LEU A 83 -1.98 55.93 -33.23
CA LEU A 83 -0.93 55.67 -32.24
C LEU A 83 -1.46 55.75 -30.80
N GLY A 84 -2.37 56.70 -30.53
CA GLY A 84 -3.07 56.80 -29.25
C GLY A 84 -3.91 55.57 -28.94
N GLU A 85 -4.69 55.08 -29.92
CA GLU A 85 -5.51 53.88 -29.79
C GLU A 85 -4.65 52.62 -29.60
N GLN A 86 -3.53 52.49 -30.31
CA GLN A 86 -2.56 51.40 -30.13
C GLN A 86 -1.92 51.41 -28.74
N ASN A 87 -1.51 52.58 -28.24
CA ASN A 87 -0.95 52.70 -26.89
C ASN A 87 -1.97 52.33 -25.81
N ILE A 88 -3.24 52.73 -25.96
CA ILE A 88 -4.31 52.32 -25.04
C ILE A 88 -4.49 50.80 -25.07
N MET A 89 -4.50 50.19 -26.26
CA MET A 89 -4.59 48.73 -26.38
C MET A 89 -3.40 48.03 -25.72
N LEU A 90 -2.17 48.53 -25.92
CA LEU A 90 -0.97 47.96 -25.32
C LEU A 90 -0.99 48.06 -23.79
N VAL A 91 -1.42 49.20 -23.24
CA VAL A 91 -1.54 49.35 -21.78
C VAL A 91 -2.57 48.36 -21.23
N ASN A 92 -3.71 48.20 -21.89
CA ASN A 92 -4.73 47.24 -21.46
C ASN A 92 -4.22 45.80 -21.54
N THR A 93 -3.51 45.41 -22.61
CA THR A 93 -2.96 44.05 -22.73
C THR A 93 -1.87 43.78 -21.70
N VAL A 94 -1.01 44.77 -21.41
CA VAL A 94 -0.01 44.67 -20.34
C VAL A 94 -0.69 44.53 -18.97
N GLN A 95 -1.74 45.31 -18.71
CA GLN A 95 -2.52 45.20 -17.49
C GLN A 95 -3.20 43.83 -17.35
N ASP A 96 -3.78 43.30 -18.43
CA ASP A 96 -4.39 41.96 -18.45
C ASP A 96 -3.34 40.86 -18.20
N LEU A 97 -2.14 41.01 -18.76
CA LEU A 97 -1.02 40.11 -18.53
C LEU A 97 -0.52 40.18 -17.08
N GLU A 98 -0.41 41.38 -16.51
CA GLU A 98 -0.05 41.59 -15.11
C GLU A 98 -1.09 40.95 -14.18
N GLN A 99 -2.38 41.18 -14.43
CA GLN A 99 -3.46 40.59 -13.66
C GLN A 99 -3.45 39.07 -13.75
N THR A 100 -3.28 38.52 -14.97
CA THR A 100 -3.17 37.08 -15.20
C THR A 100 -1.97 36.48 -14.49
N ALA A 101 -0.82 37.16 -14.49
CA ALA A 101 0.38 36.73 -13.78
C ALA A 101 0.15 36.75 -12.26
N SER A 102 -0.48 37.81 -11.74
CA SER A 102 -0.83 37.96 -10.32
C SER A 102 -1.77 36.85 -9.84
N ASP A 103 -2.82 36.56 -10.61
CA ASP A 103 -3.78 35.49 -10.31
C ASP A 103 -3.11 34.11 -10.31
N ARG A 104 -2.19 33.86 -11.27
CA ARG A 104 -1.40 32.62 -11.31
C ARG A 104 -0.50 32.48 -10.07
N VAL A 105 0.16 33.56 -9.65
CA VAL A 105 1.00 33.55 -8.43
C VAL A 105 0.15 33.25 -7.21
N LYS A 106 -1.02 33.88 -7.07
CA LYS A 106 -1.94 33.64 -5.96
C LYS A 106 -2.39 32.18 -5.88
N ILE A 107 -2.75 31.57 -7.01
CA ILE A 107 -3.09 30.15 -7.08
C ILE A 107 -1.91 29.26 -6.68
N LEU A 108 -0.70 29.61 -7.10
CA LEU A 108 0.51 28.87 -6.74
C LEU A 108 0.82 28.97 -5.23
N GLU A 109 0.65 30.14 -4.62
CA GLU A 109 0.81 30.32 -3.18
C GLU A 109 -0.22 29.52 -2.38
N GLU A 110 -1.49 29.51 -2.81
CA GLU A 110 -2.54 28.70 -2.17
C GLU A 110 -2.24 27.21 -2.27
N LYS A 111 -1.81 26.74 -3.45
CA LYS A 111 -1.37 25.33 -3.64
C LYS A 111 -0.16 24.99 -2.78
N LEU A 112 0.79 25.91 -2.63
CA LEU A 112 1.97 25.72 -1.79
C LEU A 112 1.57 25.62 -0.30
N LYS A 113 0.69 26.51 0.17
CA LYS A 113 0.14 26.46 1.53
C LYS A 113 -0.62 25.17 1.80
N GLN A 114 -1.45 24.73 0.86
CA GLN A 114 -2.18 23.47 0.97
C GLN A 114 -1.23 22.26 1.01
N SER A 115 -0.22 22.24 0.13
CA SER A 115 0.81 21.21 0.11
C SER A 115 1.58 21.15 1.45
N SER A 116 2.00 22.31 1.97
CA SER A 116 2.69 22.43 3.26
C SER A 116 1.85 21.90 4.42
N LYS A 117 0.54 22.18 4.44
CA LYS A 117 -0.38 21.64 5.44
C LYS A 117 -0.46 20.11 5.37
N VAL A 118 -0.65 19.54 4.18
CA VAL A 118 -0.71 18.08 3.99
C VAL A 118 0.59 17.39 4.43
N VAL A 119 1.75 18.00 4.15
CA VAL A 119 3.04 17.48 4.61
C VAL A 119 3.13 17.50 6.13
N SER A 120 2.70 18.59 6.78
CA SER A 120 2.71 18.72 8.24
C SER A 120 1.80 17.68 8.90
N ASP A 121 0.58 17.50 8.38
CA ASP A 121 -0.36 16.50 8.88
C ASP A 121 0.20 15.08 8.75
N LYS A 122 0.88 14.80 7.63
CA LYS A 122 1.51 13.49 7.38
C LYS A 122 2.68 13.22 8.33
N ILE A 123 3.51 14.22 8.61
CA ILE A 123 4.60 14.10 9.60
C ILE A 123 4.01 13.76 10.98
N LEU A 124 2.94 14.43 11.39
CA LEU A 124 2.28 14.16 12.67
C LEU A 124 1.75 12.72 12.74
N LEU A 125 1.12 12.24 11.66
CA LEU A 125 0.64 10.86 11.56
C LEU A 125 1.78 9.83 11.59
N THR A 126 2.90 10.13 10.93
CA THR A 126 4.10 9.30 10.96
C THR A 126 4.67 9.21 12.37
N ASN A 127 4.80 10.33 13.08
CA ASN A 127 5.29 10.33 14.46
C ASN A 127 4.39 9.50 15.39
N GLN A 128 3.06 9.58 15.25
CA GLN A 128 2.13 8.73 16.01
C GLN A 128 2.30 7.25 15.69
N SER A 129 2.58 6.91 14.43
CA SER A 129 2.81 5.52 14.03
C SER A 129 4.15 4.99 14.55
N GLU A 130 5.18 5.83 14.60
CA GLU A 130 6.49 5.51 15.14
C GLU A 130 6.41 5.27 16.66
N GLU A 131 5.64 6.09 17.37
CA GLU A 131 5.37 5.87 18.80
C GLU A 131 4.69 4.52 19.04
N LYS A 132 3.65 4.18 18.26
CA LYS A 132 2.98 2.87 18.34
C LYS A 132 3.94 1.70 18.03
N LEU A 133 4.81 1.86 17.03
CA LEU A 133 5.84 0.87 16.71
C LEU A 133 6.84 0.70 17.85
N SER A 134 7.23 1.78 18.52
CA SER A 134 8.14 1.71 19.67
C SER A 134 7.52 0.94 20.84
N VAL A 135 6.24 1.17 21.13
CA VAL A 135 5.49 0.43 22.16
C VAL A 135 5.40 -1.05 21.80
N LEU A 136 5.08 -1.36 20.54
CA LEU A 136 5.02 -2.75 20.08
C LEU A 136 6.39 -3.43 20.13
N SER A 137 7.47 -2.73 19.77
CA SER A 137 8.84 -3.25 19.84
C SER A 137 9.26 -3.55 21.28
N ASN A 138 8.92 -2.68 22.23
CA ASN A 138 9.16 -2.96 23.65
C ASN A 138 8.35 -4.18 24.12
N ARG A 139 7.09 -4.31 23.70
CA ARG A 139 6.27 -5.46 24.05
C ARG A 139 6.81 -6.78 23.48
N ILE A 140 7.35 -6.77 22.27
CA ILE A 140 8.01 -7.94 21.68
C ILE A 140 9.20 -8.35 22.54
N ARG A 141 10.03 -7.39 22.97
CA ARG A 141 11.18 -7.67 23.83
C ARG A 141 10.77 -8.30 25.17
N GLU A 142 9.73 -7.77 25.81
CA GLU A 142 9.19 -8.36 27.04
C GLU A 142 8.74 -9.82 26.83
N LEU A 143 8.07 -10.09 25.71
CA LEU A 143 7.61 -11.44 25.38
C LEU A 143 8.78 -12.39 25.08
N GLU A 144 9.85 -11.91 24.46
CA GLU A 144 11.08 -12.69 24.23
C GLU A 144 11.77 -13.05 25.55
N ASP A 145 11.82 -12.11 26.49
CA ASP A 145 12.37 -12.35 27.83
C ASP A 145 11.51 -13.35 28.63
N ASP A 146 10.18 -13.22 28.57
CA ASP A 146 9.23 -14.17 29.16
C ASP A 146 9.40 -15.57 28.56
N GLU A 147 9.51 -15.68 27.24
CA GLU A 147 9.74 -16.94 26.54
C GLU A 147 11.04 -17.60 27.01
N LYS A 148 12.12 -16.83 27.11
CA LYS A 148 13.42 -17.33 27.57
C LYS A 148 13.34 -17.86 29.01
N SER A 149 12.69 -17.13 29.90
CA SER A 149 12.47 -17.53 31.29
C SER A 149 11.68 -18.85 31.37
N LEU A 150 10.60 -18.96 30.60
CA LEU A 150 9.79 -20.19 30.55
C LEU A 150 10.57 -21.38 29.99
N ARG A 151 11.41 -21.19 28.96
CA ARG A 151 12.28 -22.25 28.42
C ARG A 151 13.27 -22.76 29.46
N GLN A 152 13.92 -21.87 30.21
CA GLN A 152 14.80 -22.25 31.32
C GLN A 152 14.05 -23.04 32.40
N LYS A 153 12.84 -22.60 32.76
CA LYS A 153 12.01 -23.32 33.73
C LYS A 153 11.65 -24.73 33.26
N ILE A 154 11.29 -24.88 31.98
CA ILE A 154 11.03 -26.20 31.38
C ILE A 154 12.26 -27.08 31.43
N GLU A 155 13.45 -26.55 31.14
CA GLU A 155 14.71 -27.29 31.17
C GLU A 155 15.05 -27.79 32.58
N PHE A 156 14.95 -26.93 33.59
CA PHE A 156 15.18 -27.30 34.99
C PHE A 156 14.18 -28.36 35.47
N LEU A 157 12.88 -28.20 35.17
CA LEU A 157 11.88 -29.21 35.50
C LEU A 157 12.13 -30.53 34.76
N TRP A 158 12.62 -30.49 33.53
CA TRP A 158 12.96 -31.70 32.79
C TRP A 158 14.15 -32.43 33.41
N ILE A 159 15.17 -31.70 33.87
CA ILE A 159 16.30 -32.27 34.62
C ILE A 159 15.78 -32.93 35.90
N ASP A 160 14.88 -32.28 36.63
CA ASP A 160 14.28 -32.83 37.84
C ASP A 160 13.48 -34.12 37.57
N ILE A 161 12.63 -34.13 36.55
CA ILE A 161 11.89 -35.32 36.14
C ILE A 161 12.86 -36.45 35.78
N LYS A 162 13.91 -36.15 35.01
CA LYS A 162 14.92 -37.13 34.64
C LYS A 162 15.67 -37.66 35.87
N GLY A 163 16.00 -36.78 36.81
CA GLY A 163 16.63 -37.14 38.08
C GLY A 163 15.75 -38.04 38.94
N LEU A 164 14.45 -37.72 39.05
CA LEU A 164 13.47 -38.56 39.77
C LEU A 164 13.33 -39.93 39.12
N LEU A 165 13.25 -39.98 37.78
CA LEU A 165 13.16 -41.23 37.04
C LEU A 165 14.41 -42.10 37.25
N GLU A 166 15.59 -41.49 37.31
CA GLU A 166 16.84 -42.19 37.58
C GLU A 166 16.89 -42.71 39.02
N LEU A 167 16.45 -41.91 39.99
CA LEU A 167 16.32 -42.33 41.37
C LEU A 167 15.34 -43.51 41.54
N LEU A 168 14.18 -43.46 40.89
CA LEU A 168 13.20 -44.55 40.92
C LEU A 168 13.75 -45.84 40.30
N LYS A 169 14.55 -45.74 39.24
CA LYS A 169 15.24 -46.90 38.66
C LYS A 169 16.22 -47.51 39.64
N ARG A 170 17.08 -46.70 40.28
CA ARG A 170 18.05 -47.18 41.29
C ARG A 170 17.36 -47.81 42.50
N ALA A 171 16.26 -47.21 42.95
CA ALA A 171 15.43 -47.77 44.02
C ALA A 171 14.88 -49.16 43.64
N GLN A 172 14.53 -49.37 42.37
CA GLN A 172 14.01 -50.64 41.87
C GLN A 172 15.10 -51.69 41.62
N THR A 173 16.28 -51.30 41.12
CA THR A 173 17.34 -52.25 40.74
C THR A 173 18.29 -52.56 41.89
N ASP A 174 18.65 -51.55 42.68
CA ASP A 174 19.73 -51.62 43.67
C ASP A 174 19.19 -51.57 45.11
N ASN A 175 17.87 -51.45 45.26
CA ASN A 175 17.16 -51.36 46.55
C ASN A 175 17.66 -50.21 47.45
N GLY A 176 18.24 -49.17 46.85
CA GLY A 176 18.84 -48.03 47.52
C GLY A 176 18.33 -46.69 46.96
N TRP A 177 18.14 -45.72 47.85
CA TRP A 177 17.66 -44.38 47.51
C TRP A 177 18.81 -43.38 47.65
N ASN A 178 19.84 -43.53 46.80
CA ASN A 178 20.97 -42.62 46.77
C ASN A 178 20.70 -41.47 45.79
N LEU A 179 21.07 -40.25 46.20
CA LEU A 179 20.97 -39.05 45.36
C LEU A 179 22.31 -38.72 44.69
N ASP A 180 23.32 -39.58 44.86
CA ASP A 180 24.67 -39.36 44.36
C ASP A 180 24.68 -39.19 42.84
N GLY A 181 25.18 -38.03 42.40
CA GLY A 181 25.29 -37.65 40.99
C GLY A 181 23.97 -37.22 40.32
N ILE A 182 22.88 -37.02 41.08
CA ILE A 182 21.62 -36.48 40.57
C ILE A 182 21.44 -35.06 41.08
N THR A 183 21.37 -34.10 40.17
CA THR A 183 21.12 -32.68 40.49
C THR A 183 19.65 -32.33 40.29
N PHE A 184 19.03 -31.76 41.30
CA PHE A 184 17.69 -31.20 41.23
C PHE A 184 17.75 -29.67 41.38
N TYR A 185 16.83 -28.97 40.72
CA TYR A 185 16.71 -27.51 40.74
C TYR A 185 15.49 -27.04 41.52
N TYR A 186 14.32 -27.68 41.34
CA TYR A 186 13.09 -27.33 42.07
C TYR A 186 12.71 -28.34 43.15
N ILE A 187 13.23 -29.57 43.09
CA ILE A 187 12.95 -30.61 44.08
C ILE A 187 14.06 -30.60 45.12
N ASN A 188 13.71 -30.36 46.39
CA ASN A 188 14.69 -30.44 47.45
C ASN A 188 14.98 -31.94 47.73
N PRO A 189 16.24 -32.35 47.92
CA PRO A 189 16.60 -33.69 48.40
C PRO A 189 15.78 -34.16 49.63
N ASN A 190 15.30 -33.23 50.46
CA ASN A 190 14.46 -33.51 51.62
C ASN A 190 12.98 -33.82 51.30
N ASP A 191 12.50 -33.46 50.11
CA ASP A 191 11.13 -33.74 49.65
C ASP A 191 10.98 -35.19 49.17
N ILE A 192 12.10 -35.92 49.04
CA ILE A 192 12.16 -37.31 48.61
C ILE A 192 12.10 -38.19 49.87
N PRO A 193 10.99 -38.92 50.12
CA PRO A 193 10.82 -39.69 51.34
C PRO A 193 11.87 -40.80 51.44
N THR A 194 12.59 -40.84 52.56
CA THR A 194 13.53 -41.92 52.85
C THR A 194 12.74 -43.22 53.06
N PRO A 195 13.10 -44.35 52.43
CA PRO A 195 12.33 -45.57 52.57
C PRO A 195 12.57 -46.19 53.95
N LEU A 196 11.49 -46.67 54.56
CA LEU A 196 11.49 -47.38 55.84
C LEU A 196 12.38 -48.65 55.88
N ASN A 197 12.93 -49.11 54.74
CA ASN A 197 13.77 -50.31 54.61
C ASN A 197 15.10 -50.07 53.84
N CYS A 198 15.73 -48.89 53.91
CA CYS A 198 17.06 -48.68 53.30
C CYS A 198 18.17 -49.24 54.21
N VAL A 199 19.00 -50.17 53.73
CA VAL A 199 20.22 -50.68 54.42
C VAL A 199 21.43 -49.77 54.15
N CYS A 200 21.20 -48.46 54.13
CA CYS A 200 22.13 -47.48 53.57
C CYS A 200 22.80 -46.71 54.72
N ALA A 201 23.80 -47.33 55.35
CA ALA A 201 24.57 -46.71 56.42
C ALA A 201 25.52 -45.62 55.87
N GLN A 202 25.39 -44.43 56.47
CA GLN A 202 26.35 -43.33 56.64
C GLN A 202 27.74 -43.45 55.98
N VAL A 203 28.08 -42.49 55.11
CA VAL A 203 29.46 -41.98 54.98
C VAL A 203 29.44 -40.47 54.66
N ASN A 204 29.90 -39.69 55.65
CA ASN A 204 30.69 -38.46 55.61
C ASN A 204 30.16 -37.18 54.94
N THR A 205 29.82 -36.25 55.82
CA THR A 205 30.05 -34.81 55.77
C THR A 205 31.45 -34.45 55.27
N SER A 206 31.57 -33.59 54.23
CA SER A 206 32.82 -32.90 53.91
C SER A 206 32.63 -31.62 53.07
N VAL A 207 32.43 -30.51 53.79
CA VAL A 207 33.07 -29.18 53.62
C VAL A 207 32.77 -28.31 52.36
N ASP A 208 32.19 -28.79 51.25
CA ASP A 208 32.02 -27.91 50.06
C ASP A 208 30.70 -27.12 49.99
N ASP A 209 29.71 -27.43 50.84
CA ASP A 209 28.37 -26.81 50.80
C ASP A 209 28.29 -25.36 51.33
N THR A 210 29.39 -24.83 51.87
CA THR A 210 29.36 -23.53 52.58
C THR A 210 29.57 -22.32 51.66
N ILE A 211 30.06 -22.52 50.43
CA ILE A 211 30.38 -21.43 49.51
C ILE A 211 29.22 -21.15 48.53
N ASN A 212 28.50 -22.19 48.09
CA ASN A 212 27.35 -22.02 47.19
C ASN A 212 26.06 -21.59 47.92
N SER A 213 25.85 -22.00 49.17
CA SER A 213 24.66 -21.61 49.94
C SER A 213 24.62 -20.11 50.27
N LYS A 214 25.78 -19.45 50.44
CA LYS A 214 25.83 -17.99 50.70
C LYS A 214 25.56 -17.13 49.47
N GLN A 215 25.90 -17.58 48.26
CA GLN A 215 25.64 -16.82 47.03
C GLN A 215 24.20 -16.98 46.52
N VAL A 216 23.58 -18.14 46.76
CA VAL A 216 22.16 -18.38 46.43
C VAL A 216 21.25 -17.62 47.39
N ALA A 217 21.52 -17.64 48.70
CA ALA A 217 20.74 -16.87 49.68
C ALA A 217 20.80 -15.35 49.44
N GLU A 218 21.95 -14.81 48.99
CA GLU A 218 22.12 -13.38 48.73
C GLU A 218 21.50 -12.90 47.39
N LEU A 219 21.18 -13.84 46.48
CA LEU A 219 20.44 -13.58 45.24
C LEU A 219 18.93 -13.75 45.45
N GLU A 220 18.50 -14.76 46.21
CA GLU A 220 17.09 -14.96 46.59
C GLU A 220 16.58 -13.81 47.47
N ASP A 221 17.39 -13.30 48.41
CA ASP A 221 17.02 -12.13 49.23
C ASP A 221 16.87 -10.84 48.39
N LYS A 222 17.66 -10.68 47.32
CA LYS A 222 17.57 -9.50 46.43
C LYS A 222 16.35 -9.57 45.51
N GLU A 223 16.04 -10.74 44.96
CA GLU A 223 14.82 -10.92 44.17
C GLU A 223 13.56 -10.82 45.04
N ALA A 224 13.55 -11.44 46.22
CA ALA A 224 12.47 -11.31 47.18
C ALA A 224 12.25 -9.85 47.62
N TYR A 225 13.33 -9.09 47.88
CA TYR A 225 13.23 -7.67 48.23
C TYR A 225 12.66 -6.79 47.10
N VAL A 226 12.99 -7.09 45.84
CA VAL A 226 12.46 -6.37 44.66
C VAL A 226 10.98 -6.67 44.45
N TYR A 227 10.55 -7.93 44.60
CA TYR A 227 9.13 -8.30 44.52
C TYR A 227 8.33 -7.74 45.70
N GLN A 228 8.89 -7.77 46.90
CA GLN A 228 8.30 -7.18 48.11
C GLN A 228 8.13 -5.65 47.94
N SER A 229 9.16 -4.93 47.47
CA SER A 229 9.08 -3.48 47.22
C SER A 229 8.05 -3.12 46.15
N LYS A 230 8.00 -3.87 45.04
CA LYS A 230 6.98 -3.64 44.00
C LYS A 230 5.57 -3.94 44.49
N PHE A 231 5.41 -4.95 45.35
CA PHE A 231 4.11 -5.27 45.94
C PHE A 231 3.67 -4.19 46.94
N GLU A 232 4.57 -3.72 47.81
CA GLU A 232 4.31 -2.64 48.77
C GLU A 232 3.99 -1.31 48.08
N GLU A 233 4.70 -0.95 46.98
CA GLU A 233 4.40 0.23 46.17
C GLU A 233 3.00 0.16 45.56
N LYS A 234 2.64 -1.00 45.00
CA LYS A 234 1.31 -1.23 44.42
C LYS A 234 0.20 -1.23 45.48
N ASN A 235 0.50 -1.73 46.68
CA ASN A 235 -0.43 -1.68 47.82
C ASN A 235 -0.60 -0.26 48.35
N ALA A 236 0.46 0.55 48.39
CA ALA A 236 0.39 1.97 48.74
C ALA A 236 -0.42 2.77 47.72
N GLU A 237 -0.30 2.47 46.42
CA GLU A 237 -1.09 3.09 45.36
C GLU A 237 -2.59 2.72 45.47
N LEU A 238 -2.89 1.45 45.77
CA LEU A 238 -4.26 0.98 46.02
C LEU A 238 -4.87 1.63 47.27
N ASN A 239 -4.14 1.71 48.38
CA ASN A 239 -4.60 2.41 49.58
C ASN A 239 -4.82 3.91 49.34
N LYS A 240 -3.99 4.54 48.49
CA LYS A 240 -4.19 5.94 48.09
C LYS A 240 -5.43 6.14 47.21
N LYS A 241 -5.79 5.15 46.38
CA LYS A 241 -7.04 5.14 45.61
C LYS A 241 -8.25 4.91 46.53
N LEU A 242 -8.15 3.94 47.45
CA LEU A 242 -9.20 3.65 48.44
C LEU A 242 -9.49 4.86 49.34
N SER A 243 -8.46 5.56 49.82
CA SER A 243 -8.62 6.77 50.64
C SER A 243 -9.29 7.93 49.88
N LYS A 244 -9.12 8.01 48.55
CA LYS A 244 -9.87 8.99 47.73
C LYS A 244 -11.33 8.59 47.62
N GLU A 245 -11.62 7.31 47.50
CA GLU A 245 -12.99 6.79 47.39
C GLU A 245 -13.75 6.90 48.72
N GLU A 246 -13.08 6.70 49.86
CA GLU A 246 -13.63 6.95 51.20
C GLU A 246 -14.00 8.43 51.44
N ARG A 247 -13.26 9.38 50.83
CA ARG A 247 -13.65 10.80 50.85
C ARG A 247 -14.92 11.04 50.05
N TYR A 248 -15.03 10.47 48.85
CA TYR A 248 -16.26 10.57 48.06
C TYR A 248 -17.47 9.97 48.80
N VAL A 249 -17.28 8.86 49.51
CA VAL A 249 -18.35 8.25 50.32
C VAL A 249 -18.70 9.12 51.53
N SER A 250 -17.73 9.70 52.23
CA SER A 250 -18.00 10.67 53.31
C SER A 250 -18.74 11.92 52.81
N ASP A 251 -18.35 12.45 51.64
CA ASP A 251 -18.98 13.64 51.05
C ASP A 251 -20.43 13.35 50.64
N VAL A 252 -20.72 12.16 50.11
CA VAL A 252 -22.08 11.70 49.81
C VAL A 252 -22.90 11.47 51.08
N GLN A 253 -22.30 10.88 52.11
CA GLN A 253 -22.96 10.64 53.40
C GLN A 253 -23.29 11.96 54.11
N ASN A 254 -22.41 12.96 54.05
CA ASN A 254 -22.64 14.29 54.60
C ASN A 254 -23.78 15.01 53.86
N CYS A 255 -23.81 14.95 52.52
CA CYS A 255 -24.93 15.47 51.72
C CYS A 255 -26.28 14.80 52.07
N SER A 256 -26.27 13.49 52.32
CA SER A 256 -27.48 12.75 52.73
C SER A 256 -27.98 13.18 54.12
N ASN A 257 -27.07 13.42 55.06
CA ASN A 257 -27.41 13.83 56.43
C ASN A 257 -27.96 15.26 56.47
N GLU A 258 -27.42 16.19 55.65
CA GLU A 258 -27.95 17.56 55.51
C GLU A 258 -29.38 17.60 54.94
N LEU A 259 -29.74 16.66 54.06
CA LEU A 259 -31.09 16.51 53.50
C LEU A 259 -32.11 16.00 54.54
N ILE A 260 -31.70 15.08 55.41
CA ILE A 260 -32.57 14.52 56.46
C ILE A 260 -32.85 15.59 57.53
N GLN A 261 -31.84 16.38 57.89
CA GLN A 261 -31.99 17.44 58.89
C GLN A 261 -32.96 18.56 58.42
N LYS A 262 -32.93 18.93 57.14
CA LYS A 262 -33.90 19.88 56.55
C LYS A 262 -35.36 19.39 56.56
N SER A 263 -35.60 18.08 56.56
CA SER A 263 -36.96 17.52 56.58
C SER A 263 -37.63 17.53 57.96
N GLN A 264 -36.84 17.64 59.04
CA GLN A 264 -37.34 17.60 60.40
C GLN A 264 -37.68 19.00 60.96
N GLU A 265 -37.19 20.07 60.32
CA GLU A 265 -37.46 21.46 60.75
C GLU A 265 -38.85 21.97 60.31
N ASP A 266 -39.50 21.32 59.33
CA ASP A 266 -40.79 21.78 58.76
C ASP A 266 -42.05 21.29 59.52
N ASN A 267 -41.92 20.51 60.61
CA ASN A 267 -43.07 19.90 61.31
C ASN A 267 -43.24 20.35 62.77
N HIS A 268 -43.63 21.61 63.01
CA HIS A 268 -44.08 22.05 64.36
C HIS A 268 -45.09 23.23 64.35
N ILE A 269 -46.42 22.97 64.48
CA ILE A 269 -47.48 23.80 65.15
C ILE A 269 -48.73 22.89 65.44
N CYS A 270 -49.06 22.40 66.66
CA CYS A 270 -49.85 22.89 67.82
C CYS A 270 -51.42 23.00 67.68
N VAL A 271 -52.23 21.99 68.10
CA VAL A 271 -53.10 21.84 69.34
C VAL A 271 -54.48 22.60 69.30
N ARG A 272 -55.71 22.07 69.60
CA ARG A 272 -56.26 21.48 70.86
C ARG A 272 -57.74 20.97 70.76
N SER A 273 -58.09 20.08 71.71
CA SER A 273 -59.34 19.53 72.32
C SER A 273 -60.71 20.26 72.16
N THR A 274 -61.91 19.68 72.37
CA THR A 274 -62.46 19.08 73.63
C THR A 274 -63.89 18.44 73.44
N SER A 275 -64.33 17.76 74.51
CA SER A 275 -65.44 16.83 74.85
C SER A 275 -66.95 17.15 74.60
N PRO A 276 -67.84 16.11 74.69
CA PRO A 276 -69.34 16.13 74.59
C PRO A 276 -70.00 16.44 75.98
N PRO A 277 -71.35 16.34 76.30
CA PRO A 277 -72.41 15.46 75.74
C PRO A 277 -73.94 15.82 75.96
N THR A 278 -74.81 14.85 75.57
CA THR A 278 -76.05 14.30 76.23
C THR A 278 -77.48 14.91 76.06
N ASN A 279 -78.27 14.21 75.21
CA ASN A 279 -79.59 13.54 75.32
C ASN A 279 -80.78 14.08 76.17
N SER A 280 -81.97 14.14 75.56
CA SER A 280 -83.28 13.80 76.17
C SER A 280 -84.32 13.23 75.16
N ASP A 281 -84.72 11.98 75.36
CA ASP A 281 -85.12 11.01 74.34
C ASP A 281 -86.53 11.09 73.71
N ASN A 282 -86.67 10.53 72.48
CA ASN A 282 -87.87 10.18 71.68
C ASN A 282 -88.22 11.03 70.44
N THR A 283 -87.87 12.31 70.38
CA THR A 283 -87.37 12.85 69.08
C THR A 283 -86.02 12.22 68.80
N ILE A 284 -85.28 11.84 69.85
CA ILE A 284 -83.97 11.19 69.82
C ILE A 284 -83.97 9.82 69.18
N LEU A 285 -85.04 9.02 69.12
CA LEU A 285 -84.93 7.74 68.39
C LEU A 285 -84.97 7.94 66.86
N VAL A 286 -85.82 8.86 66.38
CA VAL A 286 -85.83 9.24 64.95
C VAL A 286 -84.65 10.15 64.64
N ALA A 287 -84.31 11.06 65.54
CA ALA A 287 -83.15 11.92 65.44
C ALA A 287 -81.86 11.10 65.53
N ASP A 288 -81.74 10.08 66.37
CA ASP A 288 -80.60 9.14 66.45
C ASP A 288 -80.54 8.24 65.21
N ILE A 289 -81.67 7.82 64.64
CA ILE A 289 -81.65 7.06 63.38
C ILE A 289 -81.26 7.97 62.21
N VAL A 290 -81.77 9.20 62.17
CA VAL A 290 -81.41 10.22 61.18
C VAL A 290 -79.97 10.69 61.38
N GLU A 291 -79.51 10.81 62.62
CA GLU A 291 -78.17 11.21 63.06
C GLU A 291 -77.20 10.06 62.82
N SER A 292 -77.58 8.81 63.07
CA SER A 292 -76.81 7.61 62.67
C SER A 292 -76.69 7.53 61.15
N LYS A 293 -77.77 7.77 60.39
CA LYS A 293 -77.68 7.84 58.91
C LYS A 293 -76.88 9.05 58.43
N TYR A 294 -76.95 10.17 59.13
CA TYR A 294 -76.18 11.37 58.82
C TYR A 294 -74.70 11.17 59.12
N ILE A 295 -74.38 10.46 60.20
CA ILE A 295 -73.03 10.03 60.56
C ILE A 295 -72.52 8.99 59.56
N ASP A 296 -73.32 7.97 59.19
CA ASP A 296 -72.96 6.96 58.19
C ASP A 296 -72.71 7.60 56.82
N ASN A 297 -73.62 8.49 56.38
CA ASN A 297 -73.43 9.28 55.16
C ASN A 297 -72.21 10.20 55.28
N GLY A 298 -71.96 10.78 56.46
CA GLY A 298 -70.78 11.62 56.72
C GLY A 298 -69.48 10.82 56.65
N LEU A 299 -69.48 9.59 57.14
CA LEU A 299 -68.36 8.64 57.04
C LEU A 299 -68.17 8.18 55.59
N GLU A 300 -69.25 7.95 54.84
CA GLU A 300 -69.19 7.61 53.41
C GLU A 300 -68.67 8.78 52.57
N VAL A 301 -69.15 10.00 52.81
CA VAL A 301 -68.64 11.23 52.18
C VAL A 301 -67.16 11.42 52.49
N LYS A 302 -66.74 11.17 53.74
CA LYS A 302 -65.32 11.24 54.11
C LYS A 302 -64.47 10.20 53.39
N LYS A 303 -64.94 8.95 53.28
CA LYS A 303 -64.25 7.90 52.50
C LYS A 303 -64.16 8.24 51.01
N LEU A 304 -65.23 8.80 50.44
CA LEU A 304 -65.25 9.26 49.05
C LEU A 304 -64.29 10.43 48.84
N GLN A 305 -64.18 11.33 49.82
CA GLN A 305 -63.24 12.46 49.78
C GLN A 305 -61.78 11.98 49.88
N GLU A 306 -61.49 11.02 50.75
CA GLU A 306 -60.17 10.37 50.83
C GLU A 306 -59.82 9.68 49.50
N HIS A 307 -60.74 8.89 48.94
CA HIS A 307 -60.53 8.24 47.65
C HIS A 307 -60.37 9.25 46.49
N LEU A 308 -61.12 10.36 46.51
CA LEU A 308 -60.96 11.43 45.53
C LEU A 308 -59.57 12.04 45.62
N GLN A 309 -59.11 12.36 46.84
CA GLN A 309 -57.77 12.90 47.09
C GLN A 309 -56.66 11.93 46.66
N ASP A 310 -56.83 10.63 46.91
CA ASP A 310 -55.90 9.59 46.45
C ASP A 310 -55.86 9.52 44.92
N THR A 311 -57.02 9.53 44.26
CA THR A 311 -57.07 9.53 42.78
C THR A 311 -56.51 10.82 42.18
N GLU A 312 -56.69 11.97 42.83
CA GLU A 312 -56.08 13.24 42.41
C GLU A 312 -54.56 13.18 42.53
N SER A 313 -54.03 12.66 43.64
CA SER A 313 -52.60 12.40 43.83
C SER A 313 -52.05 11.48 42.73
N ASP A 314 -52.74 10.38 42.43
CA ASP A 314 -52.34 9.45 41.37
C ASP A 314 -52.36 10.08 39.98
N ILE A 315 -53.35 10.93 39.67
CA ILE A 315 -53.39 11.69 38.41
C ILE A 315 -52.22 12.67 38.33
N THR A 316 -51.87 13.37 39.41
CA THR A 316 -50.71 14.27 39.43
C THR A 316 -49.40 13.51 39.23
N ASN A 317 -49.25 12.33 39.82
CA ASN A 317 -48.09 11.47 39.62
C ASN A 317 -48.01 10.93 38.18
N MET A 318 -49.15 10.48 37.61
CA MET A 318 -49.21 10.00 36.24
C MET A 318 -48.88 11.10 35.22
N THR A 319 -49.39 12.31 35.42
CA THR A 319 -49.09 13.47 34.55
C THR A 319 -47.62 13.87 34.65
N HIS A 320 -47.01 13.79 35.84
CA HIS A 320 -45.57 14.01 36.02
C HIS A 320 -44.74 12.97 35.25
N LEU A 321 -45.08 11.68 35.36
CA LEU A 321 -44.41 10.60 34.62
C LEU A 321 -44.56 10.76 33.11
N GLN A 322 -45.74 11.16 32.63
CA GLN A 322 -45.96 11.45 31.20
C GLN A 322 -45.08 12.59 30.70
N LEU A 323 -44.87 13.63 31.52
CA LEU A 323 -43.98 14.73 31.17
C LEU A 323 -42.52 14.28 31.13
N GLN A 324 -42.10 13.43 32.07
CA GLN A 324 -40.76 12.84 32.05
C GLN A 324 -40.53 11.95 30.83
N LEU A 325 -41.51 11.10 30.46
CA LEU A 325 -41.47 10.27 29.25
C LEU A 325 -41.30 11.13 28.00
N LYS A 326 -42.11 12.18 27.83
CA LYS A 326 -41.98 13.11 26.70
C LYS A 326 -40.61 13.77 26.64
N LYS A 327 -40.04 14.13 27.79
CA LYS A 327 -38.68 14.70 27.85
C LYS A 327 -37.64 13.66 27.40
N LYS A 328 -37.75 12.42 27.86
CA LYS A 328 -36.85 11.32 27.48
C LYS A 328 -36.97 10.95 26.01
N ASP A 329 -38.18 10.95 25.45
CA ASP A 329 -38.40 10.71 24.02
C ASP A 329 -37.72 11.78 23.15
N LYS A 330 -37.77 13.05 23.59
CA LYS A 330 -37.06 14.14 22.91
C LYS A 330 -35.54 13.97 22.97
N GLU A 331 -35.00 13.59 24.14
CA GLU A 331 -33.57 13.29 24.31
C GLU A 331 -33.13 12.13 23.39
N ILE A 332 -33.96 11.07 23.27
CA ILE A 332 -33.68 9.92 22.41
C ILE A 332 -33.66 10.33 20.93
N GLU A 333 -34.64 11.11 20.46
CA GLU A 333 -34.66 11.57 19.06
C GLU A 333 -33.49 12.52 18.75
N GLU A 334 -33.07 13.35 19.70
CA GLU A 334 -31.88 14.19 19.55
C GLU A 334 -30.61 13.34 19.41
N ILE A 335 -30.38 12.36 20.31
CA ILE A 335 -29.24 11.43 20.23
C ILE A 335 -29.25 10.65 18.91
N LYS A 336 -30.42 10.19 18.47
CA LYS A 336 -30.58 9.47 17.21
C LYS A 336 -30.24 10.34 16.00
N SER A 337 -30.62 11.62 16.01
CA SER A 337 -30.23 12.57 14.97
C SER A 337 -28.72 12.79 14.93
N GLN A 338 -28.08 12.96 16.09
CA GLN A 338 -26.63 13.11 16.21
C GLN A 338 -25.89 11.86 15.73
N MET A 339 -26.37 10.66 16.10
CA MET A 339 -25.80 9.40 15.66
C MET A 339 -25.86 9.25 14.15
N ASN A 340 -26.95 9.68 13.51
CA ASN A 340 -27.06 9.67 12.05
C ASN A 340 -26.10 10.67 11.37
N CYS A 341 -25.91 11.86 11.94
CA CYS A 341 -24.92 12.83 11.46
C CYS A 341 -23.50 12.25 11.53
N ILE A 342 -23.10 11.72 12.70
CA ILE A 342 -21.77 11.10 12.89
C ILE A 342 -21.58 9.90 11.95
N LYS A 343 -22.60 9.06 11.78
CA LYS A 343 -22.55 7.93 10.86
C LYS A 343 -22.34 8.38 9.41
N LYS A 344 -23.00 9.46 8.98
CA LYS A 344 -22.84 10.03 7.65
C LYS A 344 -21.44 10.60 7.46
N GLU A 345 -20.94 11.40 8.40
CA GLU A 345 -19.59 11.95 8.38
C GLU A 345 -18.52 10.84 8.38
N SER A 346 -18.72 9.79 9.19
CA SER A 346 -17.85 8.62 9.21
C SER A 346 -17.83 7.88 7.87
N MET A 347 -18.96 7.79 7.17
CA MET A 347 -19.04 7.17 5.86
C MET A 347 -18.31 8.01 4.78
N GLU A 348 -18.52 9.32 4.78
CA GLU A 348 -17.87 10.25 3.84
C GLU A 348 -16.35 10.29 4.04
N THR A 349 -15.88 10.28 5.29
CA THR A 349 -14.45 10.21 5.59
C THR A 349 -13.84 8.87 5.16
N HIS A 350 -14.54 7.76 5.35
CA HIS A 350 -14.12 6.46 4.85
C HIS A 350 -14.03 6.40 3.33
N GLU A 351 -15.02 6.97 2.62
CA GLU A 351 -15.03 7.03 1.15
C GLU A 351 -13.87 7.88 0.62
N SER A 352 -13.65 9.06 1.21
CA SER A 352 -12.51 9.92 0.88
C SER A 352 -11.17 9.20 1.06
N LEU A 353 -11.01 8.49 2.18
CA LEU A 353 -9.81 7.70 2.47
C LEU A 353 -9.63 6.57 1.45
N ALA A 354 -10.69 5.86 1.07
CA ALA A 354 -10.63 4.79 0.07
C ALA A 354 -10.17 5.32 -1.31
N ILE A 355 -10.66 6.49 -1.72
CA ILE A 355 -10.21 7.16 -2.95
C ILE A 355 -8.73 7.53 -2.84
N GLU A 356 -8.29 8.08 -1.71
CA GLU A 356 -6.89 8.46 -1.50
C GLU A 356 -5.94 7.24 -1.49
N ILE A 357 -6.33 6.15 -0.83
CA ILE A 357 -5.60 4.89 -0.83
C ILE A 357 -5.47 4.37 -2.26
N THR A 358 -6.54 4.40 -3.04
CA THR A 358 -6.53 3.94 -4.45
C THR A 358 -5.58 4.80 -5.30
N LYS A 359 -5.63 6.13 -5.15
CA LYS A 359 -4.70 7.04 -5.84
C LYS A 359 -3.23 6.78 -5.48
N LYS A 360 -2.94 6.62 -4.19
CA LYS A 360 -1.59 6.30 -3.70
C LYS A 360 -1.13 4.92 -4.18
N HIS A 361 -2.00 3.92 -4.19
CA HIS A 361 -1.70 2.59 -4.69
C HIS A 361 -1.35 2.62 -6.18
N ASN A 362 -2.11 3.34 -7.00
CA ASN A 362 -1.82 3.53 -8.42
C ASN A 362 -0.47 4.22 -8.65
N LEU A 363 -0.14 5.23 -7.85
CA LEU A 363 1.17 5.89 -7.92
C LEU A 363 2.32 4.95 -7.54
N ILE A 364 2.16 4.15 -6.48
CA ILE A 364 3.14 3.13 -6.08
C ILE A 364 3.34 2.11 -7.20
N MET A 365 2.26 1.67 -7.86
CA MET A 365 2.35 0.77 -8.99
C MET A 365 3.13 1.38 -10.16
N PHE A 366 2.87 2.65 -10.49
CA PHE A 366 3.60 3.37 -11.53
C PHE A 366 5.09 3.47 -11.21
N LEU A 367 5.44 3.92 -10.00
CA LEU A 367 6.83 4.04 -9.56
C LEU A 367 7.54 2.68 -9.51
N SER A 368 6.85 1.64 -9.05
CA SER A 368 7.39 0.27 -9.04
C SER A 368 7.68 -0.24 -10.45
N GLN A 369 6.85 0.14 -11.44
CA GLN A 369 7.09 -0.19 -12.84
C GLN A 369 8.27 0.60 -13.42
N GLU A 370 8.44 1.86 -13.03
CA GLU A 370 9.56 2.69 -13.44
C GLU A 370 10.90 2.21 -12.86
N ILE A 371 10.92 1.88 -11.56
CA ILE A 371 12.07 1.25 -10.90
C ILE A 371 12.47 -0.03 -11.64
N ARG A 372 11.51 -0.91 -11.95
CA ARG A 372 11.79 -2.15 -12.69
C ARG A 372 12.40 -1.89 -14.07
N LYS A 373 11.94 -0.85 -14.79
CA LYS A 373 12.52 -0.46 -16.08
C LYS A 373 13.96 0.02 -15.92
N LEU A 374 14.23 0.83 -14.90
CA LEU A 374 15.57 1.34 -14.61
C LEU A 374 16.53 0.23 -14.16
N GLU A 375 16.07 -0.70 -13.32
CA GLU A 375 16.84 -1.88 -12.90
C GLU A 375 17.23 -2.75 -14.10
N GLU A 376 16.30 -2.98 -15.03
CA GLU A 376 16.58 -3.75 -16.24
C GLU A 376 17.58 -3.02 -17.15
N GLN A 377 17.45 -1.70 -17.31
CA GLN A 377 18.44 -0.88 -18.04
C GLN A 377 19.82 -0.95 -17.39
N TYR A 378 19.89 -0.85 -16.06
CA TYR A 378 21.13 -0.98 -15.31
C TYR A 378 21.75 -2.37 -15.51
N ARG A 379 20.94 -3.44 -15.46
CA ARG A 379 21.40 -4.81 -15.70
C ARG A 379 21.99 -4.98 -17.11
N TYR A 380 21.34 -4.43 -18.14
CA TYR A 380 21.88 -4.46 -19.50
C TYR A 380 23.18 -3.67 -19.62
N ALA A 381 23.27 -2.48 -19.03
CA ALA A 381 24.49 -1.69 -19.02
C ALA A 381 25.64 -2.44 -18.32
N ASN A 382 25.36 -3.07 -17.18
CA ASN A 382 26.33 -3.87 -16.45
C ASN A 382 26.82 -5.08 -17.26
N MET A 383 25.89 -5.76 -17.96
CA MET A 383 26.25 -6.87 -18.86
C MET A 383 27.13 -6.41 -20.04
N GLN A 384 26.88 -5.21 -20.58
CA GLN A 384 27.75 -4.62 -21.62
C GLN A 384 29.14 -4.26 -21.08
N ILE A 385 29.24 -3.78 -19.84
CA ILE A 385 30.54 -3.49 -19.19
C ILE A 385 31.34 -4.79 -19.07
N HIS A 386 30.75 -5.85 -18.52
CA HIS A 386 31.42 -7.15 -18.41
C HIS A 386 31.88 -7.70 -19.77
N PHE A 387 31.05 -7.57 -20.81
CA PHE A 387 31.43 -7.96 -22.16
C PHE A 387 32.63 -7.16 -22.69
N LYS A 388 32.64 -5.84 -22.49
CA LYS A 388 33.76 -4.98 -22.87
C LYS A 388 35.02 -5.35 -22.08
N ASP A 389 34.90 -5.66 -20.79
CA ASP A 389 36.02 -6.08 -19.95
C ASP A 389 36.61 -7.41 -20.40
N ASP A 390 35.78 -8.38 -20.80
CA ASP A 390 36.26 -9.66 -21.36
C ASP A 390 37.01 -9.47 -22.68
N ILE A 391 36.53 -8.58 -23.55
CA ILE A 391 37.26 -8.19 -24.77
C ILE A 391 38.60 -7.57 -24.40
N ILE A 392 38.62 -6.60 -23.48
CA ILE A 392 39.84 -5.94 -23.02
C ILE A 392 40.81 -6.98 -22.46
N LYS A 393 40.33 -7.95 -21.67
CA LYS A 393 41.14 -9.04 -21.11
C LYS A 393 41.74 -9.93 -22.20
N LYS A 394 40.95 -10.32 -23.21
CA LYS A 394 41.43 -11.08 -24.38
C LYS A 394 42.46 -10.30 -25.19
N MET A 395 42.22 -9.01 -25.43
CA MET A 395 43.15 -8.13 -26.14
C MET A 395 44.47 -7.97 -25.39
N ARG A 396 44.42 -7.75 -24.07
CA ARG A 396 45.61 -7.71 -23.21
C ARG A 396 46.38 -9.02 -23.23
N LYS A 397 45.68 -10.17 -23.21
CA LYS A 397 46.31 -11.49 -23.31
C LYS A 397 47.03 -11.68 -24.65
N LYS A 398 46.37 -11.38 -25.77
CA LYS A 398 46.98 -11.43 -27.11
C LYS A 398 48.17 -10.48 -27.25
N GLN A 399 48.10 -9.29 -26.65
CA GLN A 399 49.22 -8.34 -26.66
C GLN A 399 50.44 -8.89 -25.90
N ILE A 400 50.22 -9.57 -24.77
CA ILE A 400 51.29 -10.27 -24.03
C ILE A 400 51.84 -11.44 -24.85
N GLU A 401 50.97 -12.26 -25.45
CA GLU A 401 51.39 -13.38 -26.32
C GLU A 401 52.20 -12.89 -27.52
N LEU A 402 51.77 -11.83 -28.21
CA LEU A 402 52.51 -11.21 -29.31
C LEU A 402 53.84 -10.61 -28.84
N LYS A 403 53.88 -10.00 -27.66
CA LYS A 403 55.13 -9.49 -27.08
C LYS A 403 56.11 -10.64 -26.79
N ASN A 404 55.62 -11.76 -26.26
CA ASN A 404 56.43 -12.95 -26.01
C ASN A 404 56.91 -13.60 -27.31
N ILE A 405 56.07 -13.68 -28.35
CA ILE A 405 56.46 -14.17 -29.68
C ILE A 405 57.50 -13.23 -30.30
N TYR A 406 57.33 -11.91 -30.18
CA TYR A 406 58.31 -10.95 -30.69
C TYR A 406 59.66 -11.06 -29.95
N SER A 407 59.65 -11.26 -28.63
CA SER A 407 60.86 -11.57 -27.86
C SER A 407 61.48 -12.91 -28.29
N SER A 408 60.68 -13.97 -28.46
CA SER A 408 61.18 -15.28 -28.92
C SER A 408 61.67 -15.26 -30.38
N LEU A 409 61.06 -14.47 -31.26
CA LEU A 409 61.47 -14.30 -32.66
C LEU A 409 62.74 -13.44 -32.76
N LYS A 410 62.90 -12.47 -31.86
CA LYS A 410 64.17 -11.75 -31.67
C LYS A 410 65.28 -12.71 -31.27
N ASP A 411 65.00 -13.64 -30.37
CA ASP A 411 65.95 -14.66 -29.91
C ASP A 411 66.21 -15.76 -30.98
N GLN A 412 65.24 -16.05 -31.86
CA GLN A 412 65.38 -17.02 -32.98
C GLN A 412 66.05 -16.44 -34.24
N ILE A 413 65.87 -15.15 -34.54
CA ILE A 413 66.56 -14.49 -35.66
C ILE A 413 68.08 -14.39 -35.41
N ASP A 414 68.52 -14.39 -34.15
CA ASP A 414 69.93 -14.50 -33.78
C ASP A 414 70.48 -15.95 -33.83
N ALA A 415 69.62 -16.98 -33.96
CA ALA A 415 70.02 -18.39 -33.87
C ALA A 415 69.86 -19.21 -35.17
N ASP A 416 68.88 -18.93 -36.03
CA ASP A 416 68.52 -19.83 -37.14
C ASP A 416 68.85 -19.26 -38.54
N ALA A 417 70.06 -18.73 -38.69
CA ALA A 417 70.76 -18.66 -39.97
C ALA A 417 71.32 -20.05 -40.37
N TYR A 418 70.52 -21.12 -40.34
CA TYR A 418 70.90 -22.41 -40.96
C TYR A 418 69.71 -23.36 -41.12
N ILE A 419 69.50 -23.80 -42.38
CA ILE A 419 68.74 -24.98 -42.86
C ILE A 419 67.27 -24.76 -43.30
N MET A 420 67.03 -25.21 -44.54
CA MET A 420 65.75 -25.21 -45.27
C MET A 420 64.79 -26.35 -44.86
N ASP A 421 63.53 -26.13 -45.24
CA ASP A 421 62.59 -27.04 -45.95
C ASP A 421 61.30 -27.51 -45.25
N THR A 422 60.19 -27.16 -45.96
CA THR A 422 58.97 -27.92 -46.29
C THR A 422 57.82 -28.18 -45.28
N GLU A 423 56.62 -27.85 -45.79
CA GLU A 423 55.32 -28.53 -45.67
C GLU A 423 54.47 -28.46 -44.39
N SER A 424 53.32 -27.78 -44.46
CA SER A 424 51.96 -28.38 -44.43
C SER A 424 50.86 -27.34 -44.20
N LEU A 425 50.06 -27.03 -45.23
CA LEU A 425 48.87 -26.18 -45.13
C LEU A 425 47.73 -26.80 -45.95
N SER A 426 46.88 -27.62 -45.33
CA SER A 426 45.55 -27.96 -45.85
C SER A 426 44.72 -28.65 -44.75
N ASN A 427 43.65 -27.99 -44.27
CA ASN A 427 42.43 -28.62 -43.68
C ASN A 427 41.41 -27.62 -43.05
N SER A 428 41.28 -26.36 -43.50
CA SER A 428 40.26 -25.44 -42.94
C SER A 428 38.90 -25.44 -43.68
N SER A 429 38.81 -26.04 -44.87
CA SER A 429 37.64 -25.84 -45.76
C SER A 429 36.36 -26.55 -45.32
N ASN A 430 36.45 -27.60 -44.47
CA ASN A 430 35.29 -28.41 -44.08
C ASN A 430 34.51 -27.87 -42.85
N SER A 431 35.01 -26.83 -42.18
CA SER A 431 34.41 -26.28 -40.96
C SER A 431 33.29 -25.28 -41.26
N TYR A 432 33.50 -24.38 -42.23
CA TYR A 432 32.56 -23.29 -42.53
C TYR A 432 31.26 -23.77 -43.16
N GLN A 433 31.31 -24.84 -43.96
CA GLN A 433 30.12 -25.41 -44.61
C GLN A 433 29.18 -26.07 -43.60
N LYS A 434 29.73 -26.69 -42.54
CA LYS A 434 28.94 -27.21 -41.41
C LYS A 434 28.27 -26.10 -40.61
N ILE A 435 29.00 -25.00 -40.36
CA ILE A 435 28.49 -23.83 -39.65
C ILE A 435 27.35 -23.16 -40.43
N PHE A 436 27.50 -22.98 -41.74
CA PHE A 436 26.47 -22.42 -42.60
C PHE A 436 25.18 -23.26 -42.63
N MET A 437 25.31 -24.59 -42.72
CA MET A 437 24.17 -25.51 -42.66
C MET A 437 23.47 -25.48 -41.29
N CYS A 438 24.23 -25.37 -40.20
CA CYS A 438 23.68 -25.30 -38.84
C CYS A 438 22.88 -24.01 -38.61
N PHE A 439 23.41 -22.86 -39.05
CA PHE A 439 22.70 -21.59 -38.95
C PHE A 439 21.44 -21.57 -39.83
N SER A 440 21.51 -22.11 -41.05
CA SER A 440 20.35 -22.19 -41.95
C SER A 440 19.23 -23.07 -41.38
N LYS A 441 19.58 -24.23 -40.82
CA LYS A 441 18.62 -25.14 -40.17
C LYS A 441 18.00 -24.51 -38.93
N THR A 442 18.79 -23.81 -38.13
CA THR A 442 18.32 -23.13 -36.91
C THR A 442 17.41 -21.95 -37.27
N ASN A 443 17.74 -21.18 -38.30
CA ASN A 443 16.91 -20.09 -38.78
C ASN A 443 15.53 -20.59 -39.25
N LEU A 444 15.51 -21.68 -40.03
CA LEU A 444 14.26 -22.31 -40.48
C LEU A 444 13.39 -22.81 -39.31
N LEU A 445 14.00 -23.34 -38.24
CA LEU A 445 13.27 -23.78 -37.05
C LEU A 445 12.70 -22.59 -36.27
N LEU A 446 13.44 -21.50 -36.16
CA LEU A 446 12.99 -20.27 -35.50
C LEU A 446 11.82 -19.62 -36.24
N GLN A 447 11.87 -19.57 -37.58
CA GLN A 447 10.77 -19.08 -38.41
C GLN A 447 9.49 -19.91 -38.23
N LYS A 448 9.60 -21.24 -38.21
CA LYS A 448 8.46 -22.14 -37.94
C LYS A 448 7.87 -21.96 -36.54
N GLU A 449 8.69 -21.58 -35.56
CA GLU A 449 8.22 -21.30 -34.21
C GLU A 449 7.55 -19.93 -34.10
N GLU A 450 8.05 -18.92 -34.82
CA GLU A 450 7.40 -17.61 -34.93
C GLU A 450 6.00 -17.73 -35.54
N GLU A 451 5.85 -18.50 -36.63
CA GLU A 451 4.56 -18.76 -37.28
C GLU A 451 3.56 -19.39 -36.30
N LYS A 452 3.96 -20.46 -35.58
CA LYS A 452 3.11 -21.12 -34.58
C LYS A 452 2.75 -20.23 -33.39
N LEU A 453 3.62 -19.30 -33.04
CA LEU A 453 3.39 -18.37 -31.95
C LEU A 453 2.40 -17.27 -32.37
N ASP A 454 2.45 -16.83 -33.62
CA ASP A 454 1.45 -15.92 -34.18
C ASP A 454 0.08 -16.62 -34.33
N ASP A 455 0.05 -17.89 -34.73
CA ASP A 455 -1.16 -18.71 -34.70
C ASP A 455 -1.78 -18.79 -33.29
N LEU A 456 -0.97 -19.08 -32.27
CA LEU A 456 -1.43 -19.11 -30.87
C LEU A 456 -1.98 -17.75 -30.42
N LYS A 457 -1.32 -16.66 -30.83
CA LYS A 457 -1.75 -15.29 -30.54
C LYS A 457 -3.09 -14.96 -31.19
N THR A 458 -3.31 -15.38 -32.44
CA THR A 458 -4.58 -15.15 -33.13
C THR A 458 -5.70 -15.97 -32.50
N GLU A 459 -5.44 -17.21 -32.07
CA GLU A 459 -6.40 -18.06 -31.35
C GLU A 459 -6.78 -17.47 -29.98
N LEU A 460 -5.82 -17.00 -29.18
CA LEU A 460 -6.13 -16.34 -27.90
C LEU A 460 -6.94 -15.05 -28.10
N LYS A 461 -6.65 -14.28 -29.15
CA LYS A 461 -7.48 -13.12 -29.53
C LYS A 461 -8.89 -13.51 -29.98
N LYS A 462 -9.08 -14.68 -30.60
CA LYS A 462 -10.42 -15.21 -30.87
C LYS A 462 -11.11 -15.54 -29.55
N ILE A 463 -10.47 -16.26 -28.63
CA ILE A 463 -11.03 -16.60 -27.31
C ILE A 463 -11.49 -15.36 -26.55
N VAL A 464 -10.66 -14.32 -26.47
CA VAL A 464 -11.02 -13.06 -25.80
C VAL A 464 -12.24 -12.39 -26.44
N ARG A 465 -12.35 -12.41 -27.77
CA ARG A 465 -13.52 -11.86 -28.48
C ARG A 465 -14.79 -12.68 -28.19
N HIS A 466 -14.69 -14.00 -28.13
CA HIS A 466 -15.83 -14.87 -27.83
C HIS A 466 -16.28 -14.76 -26.37
N LEU A 467 -15.34 -14.65 -25.43
CA LEU A 467 -15.66 -14.38 -24.02
C LEU A 467 -16.40 -13.06 -23.87
N LYS A 468 -16.00 -12.01 -24.60
CA LYS A 468 -16.76 -10.74 -24.63
C LYS A 468 -18.17 -10.87 -25.22
N GLN A 469 -18.47 -11.91 -25.99
CA GLN A 469 -19.71 -12.08 -26.74
C GLN A 469 -20.74 -13.02 -26.06
N LYS A 470 -20.58 -13.35 -24.76
CA LYS A 470 -21.57 -14.08 -23.92
C LYS A 470 -22.03 -15.46 -24.44
N ASN A 471 -21.22 -16.21 -25.20
CA ASN A 471 -21.58 -17.57 -25.64
C ASN A 471 -20.56 -18.62 -25.15
N VAL A 472 -20.98 -19.44 -24.19
CA VAL A 472 -20.12 -20.36 -23.42
C VAL A 472 -19.67 -21.59 -24.23
N GLU A 473 -20.49 -22.07 -25.17
CA GLU A 473 -20.28 -23.37 -25.86
C GLU A 473 -19.10 -23.38 -26.86
N THR A 474 -18.70 -22.23 -27.41
CA THR A 474 -17.56 -22.15 -28.35
C THR A 474 -16.21 -21.95 -27.66
N SER A 475 -16.20 -21.68 -26.35
CA SER A 475 -14.99 -21.37 -25.60
C SER A 475 -14.12 -22.62 -25.35
N GLU A 476 -14.73 -23.75 -25.04
CA GLU A 476 -14.04 -24.99 -24.67
C GLU A 476 -13.22 -25.60 -25.83
N HIS A 477 -13.77 -25.54 -27.05
CA HIS A 477 -13.05 -25.98 -28.26
C HIS A 477 -11.81 -25.11 -28.52
N ASN A 478 -11.92 -23.81 -28.33
CA ASN A 478 -10.80 -22.88 -28.54
C ASN A 478 -9.71 -23.03 -27.48
N PHE A 479 -10.07 -23.27 -26.22
CA PHE A 479 -9.10 -23.59 -25.16
C PHE A 479 -8.34 -24.89 -25.45
N THR A 480 -9.03 -25.90 -25.98
CA THR A 480 -8.43 -27.18 -26.37
C THR A 480 -7.43 -27.00 -27.53
N THR A 481 -7.78 -26.18 -28.52
CA THR A 481 -6.88 -25.83 -29.64
C THR A 481 -5.65 -25.05 -29.16
N ALA A 482 -5.82 -24.06 -28.29
CA ALA A 482 -4.72 -23.31 -27.69
C ALA A 482 -3.78 -24.21 -26.89
N TYR A 483 -4.33 -25.18 -26.14
CA TYR A 483 -3.55 -26.16 -25.39
C TYR A 483 -2.72 -27.06 -26.32
N LYS A 484 -3.31 -27.55 -27.41
CA LYS A 484 -2.61 -28.37 -28.41
C LYS A 484 -1.47 -27.59 -29.07
N ASN A 485 -1.66 -26.30 -29.34
CA ASN A 485 -0.62 -25.44 -29.91
C ASN A 485 0.55 -25.22 -28.94
N ILE A 486 0.28 -25.02 -27.65
CA ILE A 486 1.31 -24.92 -26.61
C ILE A 486 2.15 -26.21 -26.52
N GLN A 487 1.51 -27.39 -26.58
CA GLN A 487 2.22 -28.67 -26.56
C GLN A 487 3.07 -28.89 -27.81
N ASN A 488 2.59 -28.46 -28.98
CA ASN A 488 3.38 -28.48 -30.21
C ASN A 488 4.62 -27.59 -30.10
N ILE A 489 4.50 -26.39 -29.50
CA ILE A 489 5.64 -25.48 -29.29
C ILE A 489 6.65 -26.08 -28.31
N LYS A 490 6.20 -26.65 -27.19
CA LYS A 490 7.08 -27.38 -26.24
C LYS A 490 7.87 -28.50 -26.93
N THR A 491 7.21 -29.24 -27.82
CA THR A 491 7.85 -30.34 -28.55
C THR A 491 8.94 -29.83 -29.49
N ILE A 492 8.72 -28.71 -30.20
CA ILE A 492 9.72 -28.08 -31.08
C ILE A 492 10.90 -27.53 -30.28
N LEU A 493 10.61 -26.90 -29.15
CA LEU A 493 11.64 -26.32 -28.27
C LEU A 493 12.53 -27.42 -27.69
N ASN A 494 11.98 -28.57 -27.33
CA ASN A 494 12.77 -29.74 -26.94
C ASN A 494 13.60 -30.31 -28.09
N ILE A 495 13.05 -30.39 -29.31
CA ILE A 495 13.82 -30.82 -30.49
C ILE A 495 15.02 -29.89 -30.73
N SER A 496 14.83 -28.58 -30.57
CA SER A 496 15.91 -27.58 -30.68
C SER A 496 16.99 -27.75 -29.60
N LYS A 497 16.64 -28.18 -28.38
CA LYS A 497 17.60 -28.51 -27.31
C LYS A 497 18.36 -29.81 -27.55
N THR A 498 17.74 -30.78 -28.23
CA THR A 498 18.32 -32.12 -28.46
C THR A 498 19.19 -32.22 -29.72
N SER A 499 19.21 -31.19 -30.57
CA SER A 499 20.11 -31.09 -31.73
C SER A 499 21.54 -30.78 -31.26
N LYS A 500 22.18 -31.75 -30.59
CA LYS A 500 23.40 -31.62 -29.79
C LYS A 500 24.72 -31.91 -30.52
N ASP A 501 24.71 -32.04 -31.85
CA ASP A 501 25.91 -32.42 -32.58
C ASP A 501 26.71 -31.21 -33.07
N ASP A 502 27.93 -31.14 -32.53
CA ASP A 502 29.05 -30.22 -32.74
C ASP A 502 29.01 -28.84 -32.04
N ARG A 503 29.57 -28.85 -30.81
CA ARG A 503 29.83 -27.71 -29.92
C ARG A 503 30.54 -26.56 -30.64
N SER A 504 29.92 -25.39 -30.61
CA SER A 504 30.58 -24.09 -30.78
C SER A 504 30.01 -23.07 -29.79
N GLN A 505 30.84 -22.09 -29.39
CA GLN A 505 30.61 -21.05 -28.37
C GLN A 505 29.36 -20.17 -28.55
N THR A 506 28.58 -20.37 -29.61
CA THR A 506 27.31 -19.69 -29.89
C THR A 506 26.10 -20.26 -29.12
N GLU A 507 26.18 -21.48 -28.59
CA GLU A 507 25.08 -22.08 -27.79
C GLU A 507 24.90 -21.47 -26.39
N GLU A 508 25.99 -20.99 -25.76
CA GLU A 508 25.95 -20.38 -24.42
C GLU A 508 25.10 -19.09 -24.37
N ASN A 509 25.00 -18.37 -25.50
CA ASN A 509 24.22 -17.14 -25.57
C ASN A 509 22.73 -17.35 -25.83
N LEU A 510 22.31 -18.53 -26.34
CA LEU A 510 20.91 -18.82 -26.68
C LEU A 510 20.19 -19.64 -25.60
N GLN A 511 20.92 -20.38 -24.77
CA GLN A 511 20.40 -21.14 -23.62
C GLN A 511 19.52 -20.30 -22.67
N PRO A 512 19.91 -19.08 -22.26
CA PRO A 512 19.10 -18.24 -21.38
C PRO A 512 17.78 -17.79 -22.03
N PHE A 513 17.79 -17.54 -23.34
CA PHE A 513 16.59 -17.14 -24.09
C PHE A 513 15.61 -18.30 -24.23
N VAL A 514 16.10 -19.50 -24.55
CA VAL A 514 15.29 -20.72 -24.64
C VAL A 514 14.69 -21.06 -23.28
N ALA A 515 15.45 -20.93 -22.19
CA ALA A 515 14.96 -21.14 -20.82
C ALA A 515 13.90 -20.11 -20.41
N ASN A 516 14.08 -18.84 -20.76
CA ASN A 516 13.10 -17.78 -20.49
C ASN A 516 11.78 -18.02 -21.26
N ILE A 517 11.86 -18.41 -22.53
CA ILE A 517 10.68 -18.73 -23.35
C ILE A 517 9.93 -19.92 -22.74
N GLU A 518 10.63 -20.96 -22.26
CA GLU A 518 10.03 -22.13 -21.63
C GLU A 518 9.32 -21.80 -20.31
N VAL A 519 9.92 -20.97 -19.46
CA VAL A 519 9.29 -20.47 -18.22
C VAL A 519 8.01 -19.70 -18.55
N GLN A 520 8.05 -18.81 -19.53
CA GLN A 520 6.87 -18.04 -19.95
C GLN A 520 5.78 -18.94 -20.57
N LEU A 521 6.17 -19.96 -21.33
CA LEU A 521 5.24 -20.94 -21.91
C LEU A 521 4.57 -21.80 -20.84
N ASN A 522 5.31 -22.17 -19.79
CA ASN A 522 4.76 -22.89 -18.63
C ASN A 522 3.77 -22.03 -17.86
N CYS A 523 4.06 -20.74 -17.63
CA CYS A 523 3.12 -19.82 -17.00
C CYS A 523 1.80 -19.69 -17.79
N VAL A 524 1.87 -19.64 -19.13
CA VAL A 524 0.66 -19.60 -19.98
C VAL A 524 -0.10 -20.93 -19.93
N HIS A 525 0.61 -22.05 -19.91
CA HIS A 525 0.03 -23.39 -19.78
C HIS A 525 -0.70 -23.59 -18.44
N ASP A 526 -0.05 -23.23 -17.32
CA ASP A 526 -0.63 -23.31 -15.98
C ASP A 526 -1.85 -22.38 -15.83
N ALA A 527 -1.78 -21.17 -16.39
CA ALA A 527 -2.90 -20.23 -16.37
C ALA A 527 -4.12 -20.78 -17.12
N LEU A 528 -3.91 -21.41 -18.28
CA LEU A 528 -5.01 -22.02 -19.06
C LEU A 528 -5.58 -23.27 -18.40
N GLN A 529 -4.74 -24.10 -17.77
CA GLN A 529 -5.18 -25.30 -17.07
C GLN A 529 -5.99 -24.96 -15.81
N ASN A 530 -5.55 -23.96 -15.04
CA ASN A 530 -6.27 -23.49 -13.85
C ASN A 530 -7.62 -22.87 -14.20
N GLU A 531 -7.74 -22.22 -15.36
CA GLU A 531 -9.00 -21.61 -15.80
C GLU A 531 -10.02 -22.66 -16.29
N LYS A 532 -9.55 -23.77 -16.90
CA LYS A 532 -10.40 -24.91 -17.25
C LYS A 532 -11.03 -25.57 -16.01
N LEU A 533 -10.31 -25.63 -14.89
CA LEU A 533 -10.75 -26.26 -13.64
C LEU A 533 -11.70 -25.40 -12.80
N ARG A 534 -11.83 -24.10 -13.09
CA ARG A 534 -12.66 -23.16 -12.30
C ARG A 534 -14.14 -23.10 -12.71
N HIS A 535 -14.56 -23.92 -13.66
CA HIS A 535 -15.93 -23.93 -14.18
C HIS A 535 -17.02 -24.40 -13.19
N ASP A 536 -16.64 -24.91 -12.00
CA ASP A 536 -17.58 -25.55 -11.04
C ASP A 536 -17.87 -24.75 -9.76
N THR A 537 -17.44 -23.49 -9.61
CA THR A 537 -17.67 -22.76 -8.35
C THR A 537 -18.29 -21.37 -8.51
N ASP A 538 -19.38 -21.21 -7.76
CA ASP A 538 -20.37 -20.16 -7.51
C ASP A 538 -19.89 -18.68 -7.44
N LYS A 539 -19.05 -18.24 -8.39
CA LYS A 539 -18.77 -16.82 -8.63
C LYS A 539 -19.70 -16.29 -9.72
N SER A 540 -20.20 -15.07 -9.54
CA SER A 540 -20.92 -14.32 -10.58
C SER A 540 -20.15 -14.45 -11.90
N VAL A 541 -20.81 -15.04 -12.89
CA VAL A 541 -20.25 -15.35 -14.22
C VAL A 541 -19.57 -14.11 -14.82
N ASP A 542 -20.10 -12.92 -14.55
CA ASP A 542 -19.55 -11.65 -15.01
C ASP A 542 -18.19 -11.30 -14.35
N THR A 543 -18.01 -11.62 -13.07
CA THR A 543 -16.73 -11.41 -12.35
C THR A 543 -15.67 -12.40 -12.82
N TRP A 544 -16.06 -13.66 -13.03
CA TRP A 544 -15.17 -14.68 -13.58
C TRP A 544 -14.77 -14.34 -15.03
N MET A 545 -15.72 -13.92 -15.86
CA MET A 545 -15.45 -13.51 -17.23
C MET A 545 -14.50 -12.32 -17.31
N TYR A 546 -14.62 -11.34 -16.41
CA TYR A 546 -13.73 -10.18 -16.37
C TYR A 546 -12.29 -10.59 -16.01
N ASP A 547 -12.11 -11.34 -14.91
CA ASP A 547 -10.80 -11.83 -14.45
C ASP A 547 -10.11 -12.72 -15.50
N THR A 548 -10.86 -13.63 -16.12
CA THR A 548 -10.37 -14.48 -17.20
C THR A 548 -9.98 -13.69 -18.44
N THR A 549 -10.77 -12.67 -18.81
CA THR A 549 -10.47 -11.79 -19.96
C THR A 549 -9.19 -10.99 -19.72
N GLU A 550 -9.01 -10.46 -18.50
CA GLU A 550 -7.82 -9.69 -18.13
C GLU A 550 -6.55 -10.55 -18.17
N LYS A 551 -6.60 -11.77 -17.61
CA LYS A 551 -5.50 -12.74 -17.66
C LYS A 551 -5.15 -13.15 -19.09
N LEU A 552 -6.15 -13.40 -19.94
CA LEU A 552 -5.93 -13.74 -21.34
C LEU A 552 -5.31 -12.57 -22.12
N MET A 553 -5.72 -11.34 -21.84
CA MET A 553 -5.10 -10.14 -22.44
C MET A 553 -3.63 -10.02 -22.05
N LYS A 554 -3.28 -10.28 -20.79
CA LYS A 554 -1.89 -10.32 -20.32
C LYS A 554 -1.07 -11.42 -20.99
N ASN A 555 -1.68 -12.58 -21.24
CA ASN A 555 -1.04 -13.67 -21.99
C ASN A 555 -0.80 -13.30 -23.46
N ILE A 556 -1.74 -12.63 -24.12
CA ILE A 556 -1.59 -12.12 -25.49
C ILE A 556 -0.44 -11.10 -25.58
N GLU A 557 -0.32 -10.22 -24.58
CA GLU A 557 0.76 -9.24 -24.50
C GLU A 557 2.12 -9.92 -24.32
N ASN A 558 2.21 -10.92 -23.43
CA ASN A 558 3.41 -11.73 -23.25
C ASN A 558 3.82 -12.45 -24.53
N ILE A 559 2.88 -13.11 -25.21
CA ILE A 559 3.15 -13.78 -26.49
C ILE A 559 3.62 -12.77 -27.55
N SER A 560 3.04 -11.58 -27.59
CA SER A 560 3.46 -10.52 -28.51
C SER A 560 4.90 -10.06 -28.26
N ARG A 561 5.32 -10.01 -26.99
CA ARG A 561 6.71 -9.73 -26.61
C ARG A 561 7.65 -10.84 -27.05
N ILE A 562 7.28 -12.11 -26.85
CA ILE A 562 8.06 -13.28 -27.31
C ILE A 562 8.19 -13.27 -28.84
N CYS A 563 7.11 -13.00 -29.60
CA CYS A 563 7.19 -12.85 -31.06
C CYS A 563 8.21 -11.80 -31.48
N LYS A 564 8.20 -10.64 -30.82
CA LYS A 564 9.12 -9.53 -31.12
C LYS A 564 10.58 -9.90 -30.83
N GLU A 565 10.83 -10.63 -29.75
CA GLU A 565 12.17 -11.13 -29.41
C GLU A 565 12.64 -12.20 -30.41
N LYS A 566 11.76 -13.11 -30.81
CA LYS A 566 12.07 -14.11 -31.85
C LYS A 566 12.37 -13.49 -33.20
N LYS A 567 11.58 -12.50 -33.63
CA LYS A 567 11.82 -11.80 -34.90
C LYS A 567 13.23 -11.18 -34.95
N LYS A 568 13.66 -10.55 -33.85
CA LYS A 568 15.04 -10.04 -33.71
C LYS A 568 16.09 -11.16 -33.79
N ALA A 569 15.81 -12.33 -33.21
CA ALA A 569 16.71 -13.47 -33.28
C ALA A 569 16.81 -14.02 -34.71
N ILE A 570 15.71 -14.06 -35.46
CA ILE A 570 15.69 -14.45 -36.88
C ILE A 570 16.50 -13.46 -37.72
N GLU A 571 16.27 -12.15 -37.55
CA GLU A 571 17.04 -11.10 -38.23
C GLU A 571 18.56 -11.23 -37.96
N PHE A 572 18.93 -11.53 -36.72
CA PHE A 572 20.33 -11.78 -36.35
C PHE A 572 20.90 -13.05 -37.01
N MET A 573 20.12 -14.13 -37.07
CA MET A 573 20.52 -15.38 -37.71
C MET A 573 20.67 -15.22 -39.22
N GLU A 574 19.78 -14.47 -39.88
CA GLU A 574 19.91 -14.12 -41.30
C GLU A 574 21.20 -13.34 -41.57
N TYR A 575 21.52 -12.38 -40.71
CA TYR A 575 22.78 -11.63 -40.79
C TYR A 575 24.01 -12.54 -40.62
N ALA A 576 23.97 -13.49 -39.67
CA ALA A 576 25.04 -14.46 -39.46
C ALA A 576 25.21 -15.44 -40.63
N VAL A 577 24.11 -15.87 -41.26
CA VAL A 577 24.11 -16.68 -42.48
C VAL A 577 24.74 -15.91 -43.65
N CYS A 578 24.39 -14.64 -43.82
CA CYS A 578 25.00 -13.77 -44.84
C CYS A 578 26.51 -13.63 -44.64
N ILE A 579 26.97 -13.32 -43.43
CA ILE A 579 28.41 -13.21 -43.12
C ILE A 579 29.14 -14.53 -43.41
N SER A 580 28.56 -15.66 -43.00
CA SER A 580 29.14 -16.98 -43.24
C SER A 580 29.25 -17.31 -44.73
N PHE A 581 28.25 -16.91 -45.53
CA PHE A 581 28.26 -17.06 -46.98
C PHE A 581 29.32 -16.19 -47.66
N TYR A 582 29.44 -14.92 -47.24
CA TYR A 582 30.48 -14.01 -47.73
C TYR A 582 31.88 -14.53 -47.39
N ALA A 583 32.11 -14.97 -46.15
CA ALA A 583 33.39 -15.52 -45.71
C ALA A 583 33.78 -16.81 -46.43
N TYR A 584 32.80 -17.65 -46.81
CA TYR A 584 33.03 -18.84 -47.63
C TYR A 584 33.47 -18.47 -49.06
N ASN A 585 32.79 -17.51 -49.69
CA ASN A 585 33.09 -17.11 -51.07
C ASN A 585 34.42 -16.33 -51.19
N THR A 586 34.84 -15.59 -50.17
CA THR A 586 36.14 -14.87 -50.17
C THR A 586 37.35 -15.78 -49.91
N ASN A 587 37.16 -17.01 -49.43
CA ASN A 587 38.24 -17.99 -49.26
C ASN A 587 38.42 -18.94 -50.47
N PHE A 588 37.60 -18.77 -51.51
CA PHE A 588 37.65 -19.56 -52.76
C PHE A 588 38.15 -18.76 -53.98
N LEU A 589 38.39 -17.45 -53.80
CA LEU A 589 39.11 -16.56 -54.72
C LEU A 589 40.55 -16.40 -54.22
#